data_AF-V4UBV2-F1
#
_entry.id   AF-V4UBV2-F1
#
_cell.length_a   1.000
_cell.length_b   1.000
_cell.length_c   1.000
_cell.angle_alpha   90.00
_cell.angle_beta   90.00
_cell.angle_gamma   90.00
#
_symmetry.space_group_name_H-M   'P 1'
#
loop_
_entity.id
_entity.type
_entity.pdbx_description
1 polymer ?
#
loop_
_entity_poly.entity_id
_entity_poly.type
_entity_poly.pdbx_seq_one_letter_code
_entity_poly.pdbx_strand_id
1 'polypeptide(L)'
;MGESINKGNIYISESSPSAVSKAYFKQFQEDFTLFLRSRSEELVVGGRMVLILLGRIGPDHVDRGNSFFWELLSRSLAILVSQGEIEKEKLVAYHAHFYAPSKEEIEGEVGREDSFKLDQLDMFQVERQGHDRGESYGSAVARTVRAIQESTIIHHFGIGEGVLDNLFEIYGRLVDEEMAKEEIKPLTFVLLLRKL
;
A
#
# COMPACT_ATOMS: atom_id res chain seq x y z
N MET A 1 2.02 27.57 1.15
CA MET A 1 1.82 26.11 1.17
C MET A 1 2.28 25.58 -0.18
N GLY A 2 3.25 24.67 -0.20
CA GLY A 2 3.79 24.15 -1.47
C GLY A 2 2.77 23.23 -2.13
N GLU A 3 2.60 23.35 -3.45
CA GLU A 3 1.80 22.40 -4.22
C GLU A 3 2.33 20.98 -4.00
N SER A 4 1.44 20.03 -3.73
CA SER A 4 1.83 18.63 -3.62
C SER A 4 2.38 18.14 -4.96
N ILE A 5 3.57 17.58 -4.91
CA ILE A 5 4.24 17.01 -6.09
C ILE A 5 3.45 15.86 -6.72
N ASN A 6 2.51 15.24 -5.99
CA ASN A 6 1.79 14.05 -6.44
C ASN A 6 0.50 14.33 -7.24
N LYS A 7 0.28 15.58 -7.65
CA LYS A 7 -0.81 16.01 -8.56
C LYS A 7 -2.22 15.53 -8.15
N GLY A 8 -2.51 15.49 -6.85
CA GLY A 8 -3.82 15.05 -6.34
C GLY A 8 -3.99 13.54 -6.20
N ASN A 9 -2.92 12.76 -6.38
CA ASN A 9 -2.92 11.34 -6.03
C ASN A 9 -2.46 11.11 -4.60
N ILE A 10 -3.03 10.11 -3.96
CA ILE A 10 -2.66 9.74 -2.59
C ILE A 10 -1.46 8.79 -2.54
N TYR A 11 -1.15 8.10 -3.64
CA TYR A 11 -0.02 7.17 -3.75
C TYR A 11 0.71 7.35 -5.10
N ILE A 12 1.77 6.59 -5.35
CA ILE A 12 2.48 6.58 -6.63
C ILE A 12 1.51 6.18 -7.75
N SER A 13 1.43 6.99 -8.81
CA SER A 13 0.53 6.81 -9.95
C SER A 13 1.26 7.10 -11.26
N GLU A 14 0.64 6.78 -12.40
CA GLU A 14 1.18 7.10 -13.74
C GLU A 14 1.46 8.60 -13.94
N SER A 15 0.64 9.44 -13.31
CA SER A 15 0.75 10.90 -13.43
C SER A 15 1.79 11.52 -12.50
N SER A 16 2.28 10.73 -11.53
CA SER A 16 3.23 11.16 -10.50
C SER A 16 4.61 11.42 -11.10
N PRO A 17 5.27 12.54 -10.78
CA PRO A 17 6.66 12.73 -11.16
C PRO A 17 7.55 11.71 -10.43
N SER A 18 8.68 11.33 -11.04
CA SER A 18 9.62 10.35 -10.47
C SER A 18 10.18 10.73 -9.10
N ALA A 19 10.10 12.02 -8.72
CA ALA A 19 10.44 12.46 -7.37
C ALA A 19 9.54 11.82 -6.29
N VAL A 20 8.27 11.52 -6.61
CA VAL A 20 7.34 10.87 -5.67
C VAL A 20 7.80 9.46 -5.36
N SER A 21 8.03 8.62 -6.39
CA SER A 21 8.46 7.24 -6.15
C SER A 21 9.81 7.16 -5.44
N LYS A 22 10.74 8.07 -5.75
CA LYS A 22 12.02 8.19 -5.04
C LYS A 22 11.84 8.56 -3.57
N ALA A 23 10.90 9.46 -3.24
CA ALA A 23 10.63 9.84 -1.86
C ALA A 23 10.04 8.68 -1.06
N TYR A 24 9.07 7.96 -1.63
CA TYR A 24 8.51 6.74 -1.05
C TYR A 24 9.57 5.65 -0.84
N PHE A 25 10.41 5.41 -1.86
CA PHE A 25 11.48 4.44 -1.74
C PHE A 25 12.46 4.83 -0.64
N LYS A 26 12.90 6.09 -0.58
CA LYS A 26 13.78 6.58 0.48
C LYS A 26 13.18 6.37 1.88
N GLN A 27 11.89 6.66 2.05
CA GLN A 27 11.20 6.42 3.33
C GLN A 27 11.18 4.94 3.68
N PHE A 28 10.87 4.06 2.70
CA PHE A 28 10.95 2.62 2.89
C PHE A 28 12.35 2.17 3.32
N GLN A 29 13.40 2.69 2.70
CA GLN A 29 14.78 2.36 3.06
C GLN A 29 15.10 2.76 4.50
N GLU A 30 14.69 3.95 4.93
CA GLU A 30 14.90 4.44 6.30
C GLU A 30 14.14 3.57 7.31
N ASP A 31 12.85 3.34 7.08
CA ASP A 31 11.98 2.59 7.98
C ASP A 31 12.38 1.11 8.07
N PHE A 32 12.65 0.47 6.93
CA PHE A 32 12.99 -0.95 6.89
C PHE A 32 14.39 -1.21 7.46
N THR A 33 15.36 -0.33 7.19
CA THR A 33 16.69 -0.41 7.82
C THR A 33 16.61 -0.24 9.33
N LEU A 34 15.80 0.73 9.80
CA LEU A 34 15.59 0.91 11.24
C LEU A 34 14.95 -0.33 11.87
N PHE A 35 13.93 -0.89 11.22
CA PHE A 35 13.28 -2.13 11.66
C PHE A 35 14.29 -3.28 11.78
N LEU A 36 15.11 -3.52 10.75
CA LEU A 36 16.12 -4.58 10.77
C LEU A 36 17.12 -4.36 11.92
N ARG A 37 17.67 -3.16 12.08
CA ARG A 37 18.58 -2.85 13.20
C ARG A 37 17.96 -3.11 14.56
N SER A 38 16.72 -2.67 14.78
CA SER A 38 16.03 -2.93 16.05
C SER A 38 15.83 -4.43 16.29
N ARG A 39 15.44 -5.20 15.27
CA ARG A 39 15.27 -6.65 15.39
C ARG A 39 16.61 -7.37 15.57
N SER A 40 17.71 -6.82 15.05
CA SER A 40 19.02 -7.41 15.23
C SER A 40 19.51 -7.28 16.67
N GLU A 41 19.18 -6.21 17.38
CA GLU A 41 19.51 -6.08 18.80
C GLU A 41 18.74 -7.09 19.68
N GLU A 42 17.52 -7.43 19.30
CA GLU A 42 16.62 -8.29 20.08
C GLU A 42 16.82 -9.80 19.82
N LEU A 43 17.16 -10.20 18.59
CA LEU A 43 17.31 -11.60 18.23
C LEU A 43 18.65 -12.19 18.67
N VAL A 44 18.70 -13.48 18.95
CA VAL A 44 19.97 -14.20 19.18
C VAL A 44 20.65 -14.55 17.85
N VAL A 45 21.97 -14.70 17.85
CA VAL A 45 22.73 -15.18 16.68
C VAL A 45 22.16 -16.51 16.20
N GLY A 46 21.91 -16.65 14.89
CA GLY A 46 21.25 -17.82 14.30
C GLY A 46 19.73 -17.86 14.47
N GLY A 47 19.14 -16.94 15.24
CA GLY A 47 17.69 -16.75 15.35
C GLY A 47 17.07 -16.38 14.00
N ARG A 48 15.79 -16.73 13.82
CA ARG A 48 15.08 -16.55 12.56
C ARG A 48 13.89 -15.60 12.71
N MET A 49 13.62 -14.85 11.65
CA MET A 49 12.47 -13.97 11.53
C MET A 49 11.77 -14.25 10.20
N VAL A 50 10.45 -14.41 10.25
CA VAL A 50 9.61 -14.52 9.05
C VAL A 50 8.86 -13.22 8.89
N LEU A 51 9.01 -12.58 7.74
CA LEU A 51 8.26 -11.36 7.37
C LEU A 51 7.33 -11.66 6.20
N ILE A 52 6.12 -11.11 6.27
CA ILE A 52 5.14 -11.16 5.19
C ILE A 52 4.83 -9.73 4.80
N LEU A 53 5.12 -9.37 3.56
CA LEU A 53 5.02 -7.99 3.06
C LEU A 53 4.24 -7.96 1.75
N LEU A 54 3.39 -6.96 1.56
CA LEU A 54 2.85 -6.67 0.23
C LEU A 54 3.94 -6.05 -0.62
N GLY A 55 4.08 -6.50 -1.86
CA GLY A 55 5.15 -6.05 -2.76
C GLY A 55 4.68 -5.86 -4.19
N ARG A 56 5.64 -5.76 -5.10
CA ARG A 56 5.39 -5.66 -6.55
C ARG A 56 6.36 -6.54 -7.35
N ILE A 57 5.96 -6.92 -8.56
CA ILE A 57 6.66 -7.93 -9.35
C ILE A 57 7.95 -7.41 -10.01
N GLY A 58 8.01 -6.11 -10.29
CA GLY A 58 9.07 -5.50 -11.07
C GLY A 58 9.45 -4.10 -10.61
N PRO A 59 10.30 -3.41 -11.38
CA PRO A 59 10.80 -2.08 -11.01
C PRO A 59 9.70 -1.02 -11.05
N ASP A 60 8.71 -1.19 -11.93
CA ASP A 60 7.62 -0.23 -12.13
C ASP A 60 6.70 -0.18 -10.91
N HIS A 61 6.44 1.03 -10.41
CA HIS A 61 5.56 1.25 -9.24
C HIS A 61 4.08 1.26 -9.57
N VAL A 62 3.75 1.36 -10.86
CA VAL A 62 2.38 1.39 -11.35
C VAL A 62 2.13 0.07 -12.04
N ASP A 63 1.39 -0.80 -11.38
CA ASP A 63 0.90 -2.05 -11.93
C ASP A 63 -0.56 -2.28 -11.49
N ARG A 64 -1.18 -3.33 -12.04
CA ARG A 64 -2.49 -3.83 -11.58
C ARG A 64 -2.34 -4.80 -10.39
N GLY A 65 -1.41 -4.52 -9.49
CA GLY A 65 -1.17 -5.25 -8.25
C GLY A 65 -1.62 -4.44 -7.04
N ASN A 66 -0.77 -4.36 -6.01
CA ASN A 66 -1.10 -3.68 -4.76
C ASN A 66 -1.27 -2.16 -4.90
N SER A 67 -0.53 -1.51 -5.81
CA SER A 67 -0.63 -0.06 -6.05
C SER A 67 -2.01 0.35 -6.56
N PHE A 68 -2.65 -0.55 -7.33
CA PHE A 68 -3.92 -0.26 -7.98
C PHE A 68 -5.06 -0.07 -6.98
N PHE A 69 -5.02 -0.76 -5.83
CA PHE A 69 -5.98 -0.51 -4.75
C PHE A 69 -5.89 0.91 -4.18
N TRP A 70 -4.69 1.50 -4.16
CA TRP A 70 -4.50 2.89 -3.73
C TRP A 70 -4.90 3.89 -4.80
N GLU A 71 -4.71 3.55 -6.08
CA GLU A 71 -5.24 4.34 -7.20
C GLU A 71 -6.77 4.42 -7.14
N LEU A 72 -7.45 3.30 -6.88
CA LEU A 72 -8.91 3.28 -6.74
C LEU A 72 -9.40 4.07 -5.53
N LEU A 73 -8.64 4.08 -4.42
CA LEU A 73 -8.96 4.91 -3.27
C LEU A 73 -8.77 6.40 -3.61
N SER A 74 -7.70 6.74 -4.34
CA SER A 74 -7.46 8.08 -4.86
C SER A 74 -8.62 8.57 -5.74
N ARG A 75 -9.10 7.71 -6.65
CA ARG A 75 -10.27 7.99 -7.51
C ARG A 75 -11.54 8.18 -6.69
N SER A 76 -11.74 7.37 -5.65
CA SER A 76 -12.91 7.44 -4.76
C SER A 76 -12.94 8.77 -3.99
N LEU A 77 -11.81 9.20 -3.46
CA LEU A 77 -11.68 10.52 -2.82
C LEU A 77 -11.89 11.66 -3.81
N ALA A 78 -11.37 11.55 -5.04
CA ALA A 78 -11.61 12.55 -6.07
C ALA A 78 -13.11 12.67 -6.46
N ILE A 79 -13.85 11.56 -6.41
CA ILE A 79 -15.32 11.58 -6.58
C ILE A 79 -15.96 12.36 -5.43
N LEU A 80 -15.56 12.14 -4.18
CA LEU A 80 -16.07 12.92 -3.04
C LEU A 80 -15.76 14.42 -3.16
N VAL A 81 -14.58 14.79 -3.66
CA VAL A 81 -14.25 16.19 -3.97
C VAL A 81 -15.23 16.75 -5.00
N SER A 82 -15.53 15.99 -6.06
CA SER A 82 -16.48 16.43 -7.09
C SER A 82 -17.91 16.57 -6.59
N GLN A 83 -18.27 15.83 -5.53
CA GLN A 83 -19.56 15.93 -4.83
C GLN A 83 -19.59 17.07 -3.80
N GLY A 84 -18.45 17.68 -3.49
CA GLY A 84 -18.34 18.74 -2.48
C GLY A 84 -18.30 18.22 -1.04
N GLU A 85 -18.16 16.91 -0.84
CA GLU A 85 -18.13 16.27 0.49
C GLU A 85 -16.78 16.46 1.20
N ILE A 86 -15.70 16.63 0.44
CA ILE A 86 -14.36 16.92 0.97
C ILE A 86 -13.66 18.01 0.15
N GLU A 87 -12.77 18.74 0.82
CA GLU A 87 -11.96 19.80 0.20
C GLU A 87 -10.87 19.22 -0.71
N LYS A 88 -10.72 19.79 -1.91
CA LYS A 88 -9.68 19.39 -2.87
C LYS A 88 -8.28 19.56 -2.30
N GLU A 89 -8.07 20.63 -1.54
CA GLU A 89 -6.81 20.98 -0.90
C GLU A 89 -6.36 19.89 0.07
N LYS A 90 -7.31 19.30 0.82
CA LYS A 90 -7.04 18.17 1.72
C LYS A 90 -6.68 16.91 0.95
N LEU A 91 -7.34 16.63 -0.18
CA LEU A 91 -6.97 15.50 -1.05
C LEU A 91 -5.53 15.64 -1.56
N VAL A 92 -5.18 16.84 -2.04
CA VAL A 92 -3.83 17.14 -2.55
C VAL A 92 -2.76 16.95 -1.47
N ALA A 93 -3.08 17.19 -0.20
CA ALA A 93 -2.17 17.03 0.93
C ALA A 93 -2.14 15.61 1.52
N TYR A 94 -3.04 14.71 1.11
CA TYR A 94 -3.11 13.35 1.67
C TYR A 94 -2.16 12.39 0.93
N HIS A 95 -1.38 11.62 1.68
CA HIS A 95 -0.49 10.60 1.16
C HIS A 95 -0.62 9.29 1.94
N ALA A 96 -0.78 8.17 1.23
CA ALA A 96 -0.90 6.86 1.84
C ALA A 96 0.44 6.45 2.47
N HIS A 97 0.42 6.03 3.74
CA HIS A 97 1.60 5.51 4.43
C HIS A 97 1.82 4.03 4.12
N PHE A 98 2.02 3.73 2.83
CA PHE A 98 2.22 2.39 2.31
C PHE A 98 3.28 2.44 1.22
N TYR A 99 4.09 1.39 1.13
CA TYR A 99 5.00 1.17 0.00
C TYR A 99 5.05 -0.30 -0.32
N ALA A 100 4.89 -0.66 -1.60
CA ALA A 100 5.04 -2.02 -2.09
C ALA A 100 6.44 -2.19 -2.69
N PRO A 101 7.44 -2.70 -1.95
CA PRO A 101 8.80 -2.87 -2.46
C PRO A 101 8.89 -3.97 -3.53
N SER A 102 9.88 -3.88 -4.41
CA SER A 102 10.27 -4.97 -5.31
C SER A 102 11.18 -5.97 -4.60
N LYS A 103 11.40 -7.12 -5.22
CA LYS A 103 12.36 -8.12 -4.72
C LYS A 103 13.77 -7.52 -4.59
N GLU A 104 14.22 -6.80 -5.61
CA GLU A 104 15.56 -6.22 -5.67
C GLU A 104 15.76 -5.16 -4.58
N GLU A 105 14.72 -4.38 -4.28
CA GLU A 105 14.74 -3.40 -3.19
C GLU A 105 14.85 -4.08 -1.83
N ILE A 106 14.10 -5.17 -1.60
CA ILE A 106 14.20 -5.95 -0.36
C ILE A 106 15.61 -6.54 -0.20
N GLU A 107 16.11 -7.21 -1.23
CA GLU A 107 17.44 -7.84 -1.22
C GLU A 107 18.55 -6.79 -1.00
N GLY A 108 18.42 -5.65 -1.67
CA GLY A 108 19.34 -4.53 -1.52
C GLY A 108 19.37 -3.97 -0.10
N GLU A 109 18.22 -3.78 0.53
CA GLU A 109 18.15 -3.23 1.89
C GLU A 109 18.63 -4.20 2.96
N VAL A 110 18.28 -5.50 2.86
CA VAL A 110 18.79 -6.53 3.78
C VAL A 110 20.31 -6.64 3.66
N GLY A 111 20.84 -6.69 2.43
CA GLY A 111 22.28 -6.75 2.20
C GLY A 111 23.03 -5.48 2.63
N ARG A 112 22.39 -4.31 2.55
CA ARG A 112 22.97 -3.04 2.98
C ARG A 112 23.05 -2.91 4.50
N GLU A 113 22.05 -3.41 5.22
CA GLU A 113 22.00 -3.33 6.68
C GLU A 113 22.91 -4.38 7.35
N ASP A 114 23.05 -5.55 6.74
CA ASP A 114 24.05 -6.59 7.07
C ASP A 114 23.92 -7.26 8.46
N SER A 115 22.84 -7.05 9.22
CA SER A 115 22.59 -7.82 10.44
C SER A 115 21.95 -9.19 10.19
N PHE A 116 21.34 -9.38 9.02
CA PHE A 116 20.62 -10.60 8.66
C PHE A 116 21.07 -11.15 7.32
N LYS A 117 21.07 -12.48 7.23
CA LYS A 117 21.06 -13.17 5.94
C LYS A 117 19.62 -13.45 5.51
N LEU A 118 19.32 -13.13 4.26
CA LEU A 118 18.12 -13.60 3.58
C LEU A 118 18.31 -15.07 3.17
N ASP A 119 17.74 -15.98 3.96
CA ASP A 119 17.80 -17.42 3.69
C ASP A 119 16.76 -17.84 2.63
N GLN A 120 15.60 -17.17 2.58
CA GLN A 120 14.55 -17.41 1.57
C GLN A 120 13.76 -16.14 1.28
N LEU A 121 13.36 -15.95 0.02
CA LEU A 121 12.41 -14.93 -0.42
C LEU A 121 11.50 -15.56 -1.46
N ASP A 122 10.26 -15.82 -1.05
CA ASP A 122 9.23 -16.36 -1.92
C ASP A 122 8.19 -15.30 -2.23
N MET A 123 7.55 -15.47 -3.39
CA MET A 123 6.58 -14.56 -3.94
C MET A 123 5.31 -15.32 -4.29
N PHE A 124 4.17 -14.85 -3.79
CA PHE A 124 2.87 -15.46 -4.05
C PHE A 124 1.86 -14.40 -4.44
N GLN A 125 1.03 -14.76 -5.41
CA GLN A 125 -0.23 -14.05 -5.64
C GLN A 125 -1.27 -14.71 -4.76
N VAL A 126 -1.94 -13.93 -3.92
CA VAL A 126 -2.97 -14.47 -3.05
C VAL A 126 -4.18 -14.78 -3.92
N GLU A 127 -4.46 -16.07 -4.12
CA GLU A 127 -5.65 -16.50 -4.85
C GLU A 127 -6.90 -15.98 -4.13
N ARG A 128 -7.89 -15.58 -4.94
CA ARG A 128 -9.21 -15.17 -4.46
C ARG A 128 -9.77 -16.25 -3.55
N GLN A 129 -9.83 -16.01 -2.24
CA GLN A 129 -10.67 -16.85 -1.40
C GLN A 129 -12.11 -16.65 -1.86
N GLY A 130 -12.81 -17.76 -2.14
CA GLY A 130 -14.25 -17.72 -2.38
C GLY A 130 -14.90 -17.13 -1.13
N HIS A 131 -15.35 -15.88 -1.21
CA HIS A 131 -16.11 -15.28 -0.14
C HIS A 131 -17.44 -16.03 -0.05
N ASP A 132 -17.53 -16.96 0.90
CA ASP A 132 -18.81 -17.48 1.36
C ASP A 132 -19.62 -16.30 1.91
N ARG A 133 -20.92 -16.22 1.52
CA ARG A 133 -21.97 -15.27 1.96
C ARG A 133 -22.42 -14.18 0.97
N GLY A 134 -22.21 -14.34 -0.34
CA GLY A 134 -22.86 -13.47 -1.35
C GLY A 134 -22.37 -12.01 -1.37
N GLU A 135 -21.25 -11.73 -0.70
CA GLU A 135 -20.55 -10.45 -0.73
C GLU A 135 -19.67 -10.35 -1.99
N SER A 136 -19.61 -9.17 -2.62
CA SER A 136 -18.74 -8.95 -3.77
C SER A 136 -17.27 -8.84 -3.36
N TYR A 137 -16.35 -9.09 -4.30
CA TYR A 137 -14.92 -8.96 -4.04
C TYR A 137 -14.55 -7.53 -3.65
N GLY A 138 -15.10 -6.54 -4.35
CA GLY A 138 -14.89 -5.13 -4.06
C GLY A 138 -15.36 -4.73 -2.67
N SER A 139 -16.49 -5.26 -2.19
CA SER A 139 -16.97 -5.02 -0.83
C SER A 139 -16.02 -5.60 0.24
N ALA A 140 -15.53 -6.82 0.03
CA ALA A 140 -14.56 -7.44 0.94
C ALA A 140 -13.22 -6.66 0.99
N VAL A 141 -12.73 -6.21 -0.17
CA VAL A 141 -11.54 -5.36 -0.26
C VAL A 141 -11.78 -4.01 0.41
N ALA A 142 -12.93 -3.38 0.16
CA ALA A 142 -13.29 -2.10 0.77
C ALA A 142 -13.31 -2.17 2.30
N ARG A 143 -13.90 -3.22 2.87
CA ARG A 143 -13.87 -3.46 4.32
C ARG A 143 -12.44 -3.59 4.86
N THR A 144 -11.58 -4.28 4.13
CA THR A 144 -10.18 -4.49 4.53
C THR A 144 -9.39 -3.19 4.50
N VAL A 145 -9.51 -2.40 3.42
CA VAL A 145 -8.83 -1.10 3.29
C VAL A 145 -9.39 -0.08 4.27
N ARG A 146 -10.71 -0.09 4.53
CA ARG A 146 -11.35 0.74 5.56
C ARG A 146 -10.74 0.51 6.93
N ALA A 147 -10.61 -0.75 7.35
CA ALA A 147 -10.00 -1.09 8.63
C ALA A 147 -8.57 -0.54 8.79
N ILE A 148 -7.83 -0.37 7.68
CA ILE A 148 -6.47 0.17 7.67
C ILE A 148 -6.46 1.71 7.68
N GLN A 149 -7.36 2.35 6.93
CA GLN A 149 -7.27 3.78 6.59
C GLN A 149 -8.28 4.69 7.29
N GLU A 150 -9.35 4.13 7.86
CA GLU A 150 -10.47 4.89 8.43
C GLU A 150 -10.01 5.98 9.39
N SER A 151 -9.19 5.64 10.38
CA SER A 151 -8.75 6.59 11.41
C SER A 151 -7.96 7.76 10.82
N THR A 152 -7.07 7.49 9.86
CA THR A 152 -6.25 8.52 9.20
C THR A 152 -7.11 9.40 8.28
N ILE A 153 -8.07 8.81 7.56
CA ILE A 153 -8.99 9.55 6.69
C ILE A 153 -9.91 10.45 7.51
N ILE A 154 -10.54 9.93 8.57
CA ILE A 154 -11.38 10.74 9.48
C ILE A 154 -10.59 11.92 10.03
N HIS A 155 -9.38 11.64 10.54
CA HIS A 155 -8.55 12.68 11.15
C HIS A 155 -8.13 13.76 10.14
N HIS A 156 -7.67 13.36 8.96
CA HIS A 156 -7.16 14.28 7.94
C HIS A 156 -8.26 15.10 7.28
N PHE A 157 -9.34 14.44 6.87
CA PHE A 157 -10.42 15.11 6.14
C PHE A 157 -11.44 15.79 7.06
N GLY A 158 -11.54 15.36 8.32
CA GLY A 158 -12.51 15.86 9.29
C GLY A 158 -13.94 15.41 8.95
N ILE A 159 -14.09 14.22 8.38
CA ILE A 159 -15.36 13.67 7.92
C ILE A 159 -16.01 12.76 8.96
N GLY A 160 -17.34 12.70 8.97
CA GLY A 160 -18.11 11.77 9.80
C GLY A 160 -18.39 10.43 9.12
N GLU A 161 -18.95 9.49 9.88
CA GLU A 161 -19.27 8.12 9.42
C GLU A 161 -20.05 8.09 8.11
N GLY A 162 -21.05 8.95 7.90
CA GLY A 162 -21.85 8.91 6.67
C GLY A 162 -21.05 9.19 5.39
N VAL A 163 -20.09 10.11 5.43
CA VAL A 163 -19.22 10.41 4.28
C VAL A 163 -18.17 9.31 4.10
N LEU A 164 -17.69 8.74 5.21
CA LEU A 164 -16.77 7.61 5.20
C LEU A 164 -17.42 6.33 4.63
N ASP A 165 -18.67 6.05 5.01
CA ASP A 165 -19.46 4.94 4.47
C ASP A 165 -19.58 5.10 2.95
N ASN A 166 -20.00 6.28 2.48
CA ASN A 166 -20.09 6.59 1.05
C ASN A 166 -18.73 6.44 0.34
N LEU A 167 -17.62 6.88 0.94
CA LEU A 167 -16.28 6.68 0.39
C LEU A 167 -16.01 5.20 0.09
N PHE A 168 -16.26 4.33 1.06
CA PHE A 168 -15.94 2.91 0.93
C PHE A 168 -16.97 2.12 0.10
N GLU A 169 -18.21 2.60 0.00
CA GLU A 169 -19.18 2.10 -0.99
C GLU A 169 -18.74 2.42 -2.42
N ILE A 170 -18.33 3.66 -2.69
CA ILE A 170 -17.77 4.07 -4.00
C ILE A 170 -16.52 3.24 -4.31
N TYR A 171 -15.61 3.12 -3.34
CA TYR A 171 -14.37 2.37 -3.48
C TYR A 171 -14.62 0.90 -3.83
N GLY A 172 -15.49 0.22 -3.07
CA GLY A 172 -15.83 -1.18 -3.32
C GLY A 172 -16.43 -1.38 -4.71
N ARG A 173 -17.33 -0.49 -5.13
CA ARG A 173 -17.91 -0.51 -6.49
C ARG A 173 -16.84 -0.33 -7.56
N LEU A 174 -15.91 0.61 -7.40
CA LEU A 174 -14.81 0.82 -8.36
C LEU A 174 -13.89 -0.41 -8.44
N VAL A 175 -13.63 -1.10 -7.32
CA VAL A 175 -12.87 -2.35 -7.32
C VAL A 175 -13.60 -3.42 -8.15
N ASP A 176 -14.90 -3.62 -7.95
CA ASP A 176 -15.67 -4.59 -8.74
C ASP A 176 -15.71 -4.21 -10.23
N GLU A 177 -15.92 -2.94 -10.55
CA GLU A 177 -15.94 -2.43 -11.93
C GLU A 177 -14.59 -2.65 -12.64
N GLU A 178 -13.47 -2.40 -11.97
CA GLU A 178 -12.14 -2.61 -12.56
C GLU A 178 -11.77 -4.09 -12.65
N MET A 179 -12.13 -4.90 -11.66
CA MET A 179 -11.95 -6.35 -11.69
C MET A 179 -12.72 -7.01 -12.84
N ALA A 180 -13.88 -6.47 -13.20
CA ALA A 180 -14.66 -6.95 -14.34
C ALA A 180 -13.98 -6.67 -15.70
N LYS A 181 -13.08 -5.68 -15.76
CA LYS A 181 -12.31 -5.34 -16.98
C LYS A 181 -11.05 -6.20 -17.09
N GLU A 182 -10.30 -6.26 -16.00
CA GLU A 182 -9.02 -6.96 -15.93
C GLU A 182 -8.71 -7.32 -14.47
N GLU A 183 -8.15 -8.50 -14.26
CA GLU A 183 -7.80 -9.00 -12.93
C GLU A 183 -6.79 -8.08 -12.23
N ILE A 184 -7.02 -7.80 -10.94
CA ILE A 184 -6.05 -7.16 -10.04
C ILE A 184 -5.30 -8.28 -9.30
N LYS A 185 -3.98 -8.28 -9.40
CA LYS A 185 -3.10 -9.37 -8.91
C LYS A 185 -2.21 -8.87 -7.77
N PRO A 186 -2.72 -8.74 -6.54
CA PRO A 186 -1.90 -8.38 -5.40
C PRO A 186 -0.81 -9.42 -5.17
N LEU A 187 0.34 -8.92 -4.73
CA LEU A 187 1.55 -9.71 -4.57
C LEU A 187 2.05 -9.64 -3.14
N THR A 188 2.38 -10.79 -2.58
CA THR A 188 2.91 -10.93 -1.23
C THR A 188 4.27 -11.60 -1.28
N PHE A 189 5.24 -11.03 -0.57
CA PHE A 189 6.52 -11.65 -0.30
C PHE A 189 6.52 -12.31 1.07
N VAL A 190 7.12 -13.49 1.15
CA VAL A 190 7.47 -14.16 2.41
C VAL A 190 8.99 -14.24 2.49
N LEU A 191 9.55 -13.59 3.49
CA LEU A 191 10.99 -13.52 3.71
C LEU A 191 11.35 -14.38 4.93
N LEU A 192 12.36 -15.22 4.79
CA LEU A 192 13.02 -15.88 5.91
C LEU A 192 14.38 -15.22 6.12
N LEU A 193 14.52 -14.51 7.23
CA LEU A 193 15.75 -13.86 7.64
C LEU A 193 16.38 -14.65 8.79
N ARG A 194 17.69 -14.75 8.80
CA ARG A 194 18.47 -15.34 9.89
C ARG A 194 19.50 -14.34 10.39
N LYS A 195 19.48 -14.07 11.70
CA LYS A 195 20.45 -13.19 12.33
C LYS A 195 21.85 -13.79 12.21
N LEU A 196 22.79 -12.96 11.79
CA LEU A 196 24.21 -13.29 11.67
C LEU A 196 24.92 -13.33 13.03
#